data_AF-A0A3M2D3X8-F1
#
_entry.id   AF-A0A3M2D3X8-F1
#
_cell.length_a   1.000
_cell.length_b   1.000
_cell.length_c   1.000
_cell.angle_alpha   90.00
_cell.angle_beta   90.00
_cell.angle_gamma   90.00
#
_symmetry.space_group_name_H-M   'P 1'
#
loop_
_entity.id
_entity.type
_entity.pdbx_description
1 polymer ?
#
loop_
_entity_poly.entity_id
_entity_poly.type
_entity_poly.pdbx_seq_one_letter_code
_entity_poly.pdbx_strand_id
1 'polypeptide(L)'
;MLFGFLLSWKSKVRDWSNNVTIGLVAFSAGVAIGYVDSRPSWDDTDITAGSLFICAFLLSLLKLRLAWLVGLAVGIPVIAFNILVHGRFGSIAALAVSGPGAAVGVVAGRMLDRDNALRAA
;
A
#
# COMPACT_ATOMS: atom_id res chain seq x y z
N MET A 1 29.53 8.48 -23.70
CA MET A 1 28.43 9.31 -23.14
C MET A 1 27.04 8.77 -23.46
N LEU A 2 26.73 8.39 -24.72
CA LEU A 2 25.40 7.89 -25.10
C LEU A 2 24.96 6.61 -24.37
N PHE A 3 25.88 5.67 -24.14
CA PHE A 3 25.58 4.36 -23.53
C PHE A 3 25.16 4.49 -22.04
N GLY A 4 25.81 5.37 -21.28
CA GLY A 4 25.44 5.65 -19.89
C GLY A 4 24.08 6.34 -19.75
N PHE A 5 23.75 7.25 -20.68
CA PHE A 5 22.44 7.89 -20.74
C PHE A 5 21.31 6.87 -21.00
N LEU A 6 21.51 5.95 -21.95
CA LEU A 6 20.52 4.91 -22.28
C LEU A 6 20.26 3.94 -21.12
N LEU A 7 21.30 3.55 -20.38
CA LEU A 7 21.17 2.69 -19.20
C LEU A 7 20.41 3.38 -18.06
N SER A 8 20.75 4.64 -17.78
CA SER A 8 20.06 5.47 -16.78
C SER A 8 18.60 5.71 -17.14
N TRP A 9 18.31 5.93 -18.42
CA TRP A 9 16.94 6.09 -18.89
C TRP A 9 16.14 4.79 -18.72
N LYS A 10 16.70 3.63 -19.10
CA LYS A 10 16.04 2.33 -18.93
C LYS A 10 15.76 1.97 -17.48
N SER A 11 16.67 2.26 -16.55
CA SER A 11 16.44 2.00 -15.12
C SER A 11 15.32 2.89 -14.60
N LYS A 12 15.33 4.18 -14.93
CA LYS A 12 14.31 5.14 -14.50
C LYS A 12 12.91 4.78 -15.03
N VAL A 13 12.79 4.35 -16.29
CA VAL A 13 11.52 3.90 -16.87
C VAL A 13 11.00 2.64 -16.17
N ARG A 14 11.88 1.68 -15.87
CA ARG A 14 11.51 0.44 -15.15
C ARG A 14 11.03 0.74 -13.74
N ASP A 15 11.72 1.63 -13.04
CA ASP A 15 11.30 2.07 -11.71
C ASP A 15 9.93 2.73 -11.73
N TRP A 16 9.66 3.53 -12.76
CA TRP A 16 8.37 4.18 -12.97
C TRP A 16 7.26 3.16 -13.18
N SER A 17 7.46 2.18 -14.07
CA SER A 17 6.49 1.09 -14.31
C SER A 17 6.19 0.31 -13.03
N ASN A 18 7.22 -0.06 -12.27
CA ASN A 18 7.06 -0.84 -11.04
C ASN A 18 6.25 -0.07 -9.98
N ASN A 19 6.48 1.24 -9.87
CA ASN A 19 5.74 2.10 -8.96
C ASN A 19 4.25 2.19 -9.34
N VAL A 20 3.96 2.33 -10.63
CA VAL A 20 2.60 2.35 -11.16
C VAL A 20 1.90 1.01 -10.88
N THR A 21 2.56 -0.11 -11.16
CA THR A 21 2.01 -1.45 -10.90
C THR A 21 1.65 -1.63 -9.42
N ILE A 22 2.53 -1.25 -8.50
CA ILE A 22 2.26 -1.38 -7.06
C ILE A 22 1.15 -0.43 -6.61
N GLY A 23 1.10 0.79 -7.14
CA GLY A 23 0.01 1.71 -6.87
C GLY A 23 -1.35 1.16 -7.32
N LEU A 24 -1.40 0.54 -8.50
CA LEU A 24 -2.61 -0.12 -9.02
C LEU A 24 -3.02 -1.30 -8.14
N VAL A 25 -2.08 -2.16 -7.75
CA VAL A 25 -2.36 -3.30 -6.85
C VAL A 25 -2.86 -2.82 -5.49
N ALA A 26 -2.24 -1.78 -4.92
CA ALA A 26 -2.66 -1.16 -3.66
C ALA A 26 -4.08 -0.61 -3.75
N PHE A 27 -4.38 0.10 -4.83
CA PHE A 27 -5.71 0.67 -5.07
C PHE A 27 -6.76 -0.42 -5.26
N SER A 28 -6.48 -1.45 -6.07
CA SER A 28 -7.38 -2.58 -6.28
C SER A 28 -7.65 -3.35 -4.98
N ALA A 29 -6.64 -3.52 -4.12
CA ALA A 29 -6.81 -4.13 -2.80
C ALA A 29 -7.73 -3.28 -1.91
N GLY A 30 -7.53 -1.95 -1.86
CA GLY A 30 -8.41 -1.04 -1.14
C GLY A 30 -9.85 -1.08 -1.64
N VAL A 31 -10.06 -1.12 -2.96
CA VAL A 31 -11.40 -1.27 -3.57
C VAL A 31 -12.05 -2.59 -3.18
N ALA A 32 -11.31 -3.71 -3.25
CA ALA A 32 -11.83 -5.01 -2.88
C ALA A 32 -12.25 -5.06 -1.40
N ILE A 33 -11.40 -4.52 -0.51
CA ILE A 33 -11.70 -4.44 0.93
C ILE A 33 -12.93 -3.56 1.15
N GLY A 34 -12.99 -2.37 0.56
CA GLY A 34 -14.13 -1.46 0.72
C GLY A 34 -15.44 -2.02 0.17
N TYR A 35 -15.38 -2.77 -0.94
CA TYR A 35 -16.53 -3.48 -1.47
C TYR A 35 -17.04 -4.60 -0.54
N VAL A 36 -16.14 -5.36 0.08
CA VAL A 36 -16.54 -6.38 1.07
C VAL A 36 -17.12 -5.73 2.33
N ASP A 37 -16.45 -4.69 2.84
CA ASP A 37 -16.84 -3.95 4.04
C ASP A 37 -18.19 -3.23 3.91
N SER A 38 -18.53 -2.78 2.70
CA SER A 38 -19.82 -2.13 2.42
C SER A 38 -21.00 -3.09 2.32
N ARG A 39 -20.81 -4.41 2.47
CA ARG A 39 -21.92 -5.36 2.39
C ARG A 39 -22.71 -5.39 3.70
N PRO A 40 -24.05 -5.40 3.64
CA PRO A 40 -24.90 -5.40 4.84
C PRO A 40 -24.77 -6.69 5.68
N SER A 41 -24.21 -7.76 5.12
CA SER A 41 -23.96 -9.03 5.82
C SER A 41 -22.58 -9.12 6.47
N TRP A 42 -21.74 -8.08 6.35
CA TRP A 42 -20.37 -8.06 6.88
C TRP A 42 -20.34 -7.16 8.12
N ASP A 43 -20.15 -7.75 9.30
CA ASP A 43 -20.08 -7.04 10.59
C ASP A 43 -18.70 -7.20 11.27
N ASP A 44 -17.70 -7.62 10.50
CA ASP A 44 -16.36 -7.92 11.03
C ASP A 44 -15.39 -6.77 10.74
N THR A 45 -15.57 -5.67 11.48
CA THR A 45 -14.72 -4.47 11.37
C THR A 45 -13.24 -4.78 11.64
N ASP A 46 -12.97 -5.70 12.56
CA ASP A 46 -11.60 -6.10 12.93
C ASP A 46 -10.89 -6.83 11.77
N ILE A 47 -11.62 -7.60 10.98
CA ILE A 47 -11.08 -8.29 9.81
C ILE A 47 -10.78 -7.27 8.70
N THR A 48 -11.65 -6.28 8.50
CA THR A 48 -11.39 -5.16 7.58
C THR A 48 -10.13 -4.40 7.99
N ALA A 49 -10.00 -4.07 9.29
CA ALA A 49 -8.84 -3.37 9.83
C ALA A 49 -7.55 -4.20 9.67
N GLY A 50 -7.59 -5.49 10.00
CA GLY A 50 -6.46 -6.41 9.80
C GLY A 50 -6.05 -6.51 8.33
N SER A 51 -7.02 -6.60 7.42
CA SER A 51 -6.77 -6.66 5.97
C SER A 51 -6.11 -5.39 5.45
N LEU A 52 -6.60 -4.22 5.87
CA LEU A 52 -6.00 -2.92 5.54
C LEU A 52 -4.54 -2.84 6.00
N PHE A 53 -4.28 -3.22 7.26
CA PHE A 53 -2.94 -3.21 7.83
C PHE A 53 -2.00 -4.14 7.07
N ILE A 54 -2.40 -5.40 6.87
CA ILE A 54 -1.58 -6.42 6.20
C ILE A 54 -1.30 -6.03 4.75
N CYS A 55 -2.31 -5.58 4.00
CA CYS A 55 -2.11 -5.13 2.62
C CYS A 55 -1.15 -3.94 2.55
N ALA A 56 -1.34 -2.92 3.40
CA ALA A 56 -0.47 -1.76 3.44
C ALA A 56 0.96 -2.11 3.86
N PHE A 57 1.12 -3.03 4.82
CA PHE A 57 2.39 -3.57 5.29
C PHE A 57 3.15 -4.28 4.18
N LEU A 58 2.55 -5.31 3.56
CA LEU A 58 3.20 -6.13 2.54
C LEU A 58 3.60 -5.31 1.31
N LEU A 59 2.73 -4.40 0.86
CA LEU A 59 3.01 -3.57 -0.33
C LEU A 59 4.09 -2.51 -0.04
N SER A 60 4.14 -1.97 1.18
CA SER A 60 5.17 -1.00 1.58
C SER A 60 6.52 -1.65 1.84
N LEU A 61 6.53 -2.94 2.20
CA LEU A 61 7.74 -3.75 2.34
C LEU A 61 8.49 -3.92 1.00
N LEU A 62 7.75 -3.93 -0.13
CA LEU A 62 8.32 -4.05 -1.48
C LEU A 62 8.80 -2.72 -2.08
N LYS A 63 8.26 -1.56 -1.64
CA LYS A 63 8.62 -0.23 -2.15
C LYS A 63 8.61 0.84 -1.05
N LEU A 64 9.72 0.89 -0.34
CA LEU A 64 10.03 1.84 0.74
C LEU A 64 9.75 3.32 0.44
N ARG A 65 9.94 3.74 -0.82
CA ARG A 65 9.91 5.16 -1.21
C ARG A 65 8.49 5.71 -1.40
N LEU A 66 7.48 4.84 -1.52
CA LEU A 66 6.09 5.21 -1.84
C LEU A 66 5.09 4.72 -0.79
N ALA A 67 5.55 4.31 0.39
CA ALA A 67 4.68 3.74 1.41
C ALA A 67 3.52 4.65 1.84
N TRP A 68 3.73 5.97 1.86
CA TRP A 68 2.63 6.92 2.14
C TRP A 68 1.55 6.87 1.04
N LEU A 69 1.93 6.73 -0.23
CA LEU A 69 0.99 6.54 -1.34
C LEU A 69 0.30 5.18 -1.27
N VAL A 70 0.99 4.13 -0.81
CA VAL A 70 0.40 2.81 -0.60
C VAL A 70 -0.67 2.86 0.49
N GLY A 71 -0.37 3.47 1.64
CA GLY A 71 -1.34 3.62 2.72
C GLY A 71 -2.60 4.39 2.29
N LEU A 72 -2.42 5.45 1.50
CA LEU A 72 -3.53 6.21 0.91
C LEU A 72 -4.30 5.40 -0.13
N ALA A 73 -3.60 4.73 -1.05
CA ALA A 73 -4.22 3.95 -2.12
C ALA A 73 -5.05 2.78 -1.57
N VAL A 74 -4.64 2.19 -0.45
CA VAL A 74 -5.39 1.13 0.24
C VAL A 74 -6.54 1.69 1.08
N GLY A 75 -6.33 2.81 1.80
CA GLY A 75 -7.33 3.34 2.74
C GLY A 75 -8.41 4.22 2.14
N ILE A 76 -8.09 5.04 1.12
CA ILE A 76 -9.04 5.98 0.49
C ILE A 76 -10.26 5.26 -0.12
N PRO A 77 -10.12 4.14 -0.86
CA PRO A 77 -11.28 3.45 -1.41
C PRO A 77 -12.28 3.01 -0.33
N VAL A 78 -11.80 2.52 0.82
CA VAL A 78 -12.68 2.08 1.93
C VAL A 78 -13.47 3.25 2.51
N ILE A 79 -12.83 4.41 2.67
CA ILE A 79 -13.51 5.66 3.06
C ILE A 79 -14.55 6.04 2.01
N ALA A 80 -14.17 6.03 0.73
CA ALA A 80 -15.06 6.41 -0.36
C ALA A 80 -16.31 5.52 -0.37
N PHE A 81 -16.17 4.20 -0.26
CA PHE A 81 -17.33 3.30 -0.18
C PHE A 81 -18.21 3.58 1.05
N ASN A 82 -17.63 3.75 2.23
CA ASN A 82 -18.42 3.97 3.45
C ASN A 82 -19.11 5.34 3.51
N ILE A 83 -18.45 6.41 3.04
CA ILE A 83 -19.04 7.75 3.00
C ILE A 83 -20.11 7.83 1.89
N LEU A 84 -19.80 7.36 0.69
CA LEU A 84 -20.71 7.48 -0.46
C LEU A 84 -21.94 6.59 -0.33
N VAL A 85 -21.81 5.40 0.27
CA VAL A 85 -22.91 4.42 0.35
C VAL A 85 -23.69 4.55 1.65
N HIS A 86 -23.04 4.84 2.78
CA HIS A 86 -23.66 4.77 4.11
C HIS A 86 -23.61 6.07 4.91
N GLY A 87 -22.95 7.12 4.42
CA GLY A 87 -22.79 8.39 5.15
C GLY A 87 -22.00 8.27 6.47
N ARG A 88 -21.26 7.17 6.65
CA ARG A 88 -20.53 6.85 7.89
C ARG A 88 -19.11 7.40 7.86
N PHE A 89 -18.86 8.45 8.65
CA PHE A 89 -17.54 9.06 8.82
C PHE A 89 -16.57 8.23 9.69
N GLY A 90 -17.06 7.19 10.38
CA GLY A 90 -16.22 6.27 11.16
C GLY A 90 -15.15 5.56 10.33
N SER A 91 -15.35 5.47 9.01
CA SER A 91 -14.41 4.89 8.05
C SER A 91 -13.07 5.64 7.95
N ILE A 92 -12.94 6.86 8.50
CA ILE A 92 -11.65 7.56 8.62
C ILE A 92 -10.63 6.72 9.40
N ALA A 93 -11.09 5.83 10.30
CA ALA A 93 -10.25 4.85 10.97
C ALA A 93 -9.47 3.95 9.99
N ALA A 94 -9.96 3.73 8.77
CA ALA A 94 -9.25 2.97 7.74
C ALA A 94 -7.88 3.58 7.39
N LEU A 95 -7.77 4.91 7.35
CA LEU A 95 -6.48 5.60 7.15
C LEU A 95 -5.60 5.51 8.39
N ALA A 96 -6.20 5.58 9.57
CA ALA A 96 -5.49 5.40 10.84
C ALA A 96 -4.91 4.00 10.99
N VAL A 97 -5.43 3.00 10.28
CA VAL A 97 -4.93 1.61 10.28
C VAL A 97 -3.98 1.35 9.10
N SER A 98 -4.32 1.79 7.88
CA SER A 98 -3.46 1.59 6.71
C SER A 98 -2.15 2.38 6.78
N GLY A 99 -2.17 3.56 7.40
CA GLY A 99 -0.98 4.40 7.61
C GLY A 99 0.11 3.70 8.44
N PRO A 100 -0.19 3.23 9.66
CA PRO A 100 0.71 2.43 10.47
C PRO A 100 1.17 1.15 9.78
N GLY A 101 0.28 0.43 9.09
CA GLY A 101 0.65 -0.76 8.31
C GLY A 101 1.74 -0.45 7.29
N ALA A 102 1.54 0.62 6.52
CA ALA A 102 2.54 1.09 5.56
C ALA A 102 3.87 1.50 6.23
N ALA A 103 3.81 2.22 7.35
CA ALA A 103 4.99 2.66 8.08
C ALA A 103 5.82 1.49 8.63
N VAL A 104 5.15 0.49 9.22
CA VAL A 104 5.80 -0.74 9.71
C VAL A 104 6.42 -1.52 8.56
N GLY A 105 5.73 -1.59 7.41
CA GLY A 105 6.25 -2.22 6.19
C GLY A 105 7.55 -1.57 5.70
N VAL A 106 7.65 -0.24 5.77
CA VAL A 106 8.89 0.47 5.44
C VAL A 106 10.02 0.07 6.39
N VAL A 107 9.77 0.10 7.69
CA VAL A 107 10.82 -0.21 8.67
C VAL A 107 11.33 -1.64 8.48
N ALA A 108 10.42 -2.60 8.31
CA ALA A 108 10.76 -4.00 8.04
C ALA A 108 11.54 -4.17 6.73
N GLY A 109 11.13 -3.48 5.64
CA GLY A 109 11.86 -3.50 4.37
C GLY A 109 13.30 -3.00 4.50
N ARG A 110 13.54 -1.93 5.28
CA ARG A 110 14.90 -1.41 5.52
C ARG A 110 15.77 -2.40 6.30
N MET A 111 15.17 -3.12 7.25
CA MET A 111 15.88 -4.13 8.03
C MET A 111 16.28 -5.31 7.14
N LEU A 112 15.37 -5.79 6.29
CA LEU A 112 15.65 -6.87 5.34
C LEU A 112 16.77 -6.51 4.35
N ASP A 113 16.75 -5.31 3.79
CA ASP A 113 17.79 -4.83 2.88
C ASP A 113 19.16 -4.76 3.57
N ARG A 114 19.18 -4.33 4.83
CA ARG A 114 20.39 -4.26 5.64
C ARG A 114 20.95 -5.66 5.92
N ASP A 115 20.11 -6.61 6.31
CA ASP A 115 20.54 -7.98 6.59
C ASP A 115 21.09 -8.67 5.34
N ASN A 116 20.45 -8.45 4.19
CA ASN A 116 20.94 -8.96 2.91
C ASN A 116 22.30 -8.37 2.52
N ALA A 117 22.53 -7.08 2.79
CA ALA A 117 23.83 -6.46 2.55
C ALA A 117 24.93 -7.02 3.46
N LEU A 118 24.63 -7.28 4.74
CA LEU A 118 25.57 -7.89 5.68
C LEU A 118 25.93 -9.34 5.30
N ARG A 119 24.99 -10.09 4.70
CA ARG A 119 25.23 -11.46 4.23
C ARG A 119 26.05 -11.55 2.94
N ALA A 120 26.14 -10.45 2.19
CA ALA A 120 26.84 -10.41 0.91
C ALA A 120 28.29 -9.87 1.00
N ALA A 121 28.69 -9.37 2.16
CA ALA A 121 30.03 -8.87 2.47
C ALA A 121 30.90 -9.98 3.08
#